data_AF-A0AAU8CXF8-F1
#
_entry.id   AF-A0AAU8CXF8-F1
#
_cell.length_a   1.000
_cell.length_b   1.000
_cell.length_c   1.000
_cell.angle_alpha   90.00
_cell.angle_beta   90.00
_cell.angle_gamma   90.00
#
_symmetry.space_group_name_H-M   'P 1'
#
loop_
_entity.id
_entity.type
_entity.pdbx_description
1 polymer ?
#
loop_
_entity_poly.entity_id
_entity_poly.type
_entity_poly.pdbx_seq_one_letter_code
_entity_poly.pdbx_strand_id
1 'polypeptide(L)'
;MLAAAGDKLEHRRFILLAVFTGMRHQEIMKLHWDEVDMDRKVIQLSGERTKNNSPRKIPMHELVFDTLSDTPSTHREGFVFKTRVRKNRKDGEAPAQWNFTRRWEKIRERAGMPTLRIHDLRHTFASWLKQSDVAESTIMELMGHKTRSMTERYSHDSTKSLRRAVAKIDRNTLSDTLHDDFRDRLKCDRLSRHLAGCKI
;
A
#
# COMPACT_ATOMS: atom_id res chain seq x y z
N MET A 1 7.41 -16.18 2.86
CA MET A 1 6.41 -15.74 3.86
C MET A 1 5.10 -16.51 3.79
N LEU A 2 4.38 -16.50 2.65
CA LEU A 2 3.11 -17.23 2.53
C LEU A 2 3.28 -18.74 2.76
N ALA A 3 4.36 -19.34 2.23
CA ALA A 3 4.71 -20.74 2.53
C ALA A 3 4.95 -20.97 4.05
N ALA A 4 5.58 -20.02 4.74
CA ALA A 4 5.82 -20.09 6.17
C ALA A 4 4.53 -19.89 7.00
N ALA A 5 3.45 -19.33 6.43
CA ALA A 5 2.16 -19.22 7.11
C ALA A 5 1.53 -20.60 7.39
N GLY A 6 1.96 -21.63 6.63
CA GLY A 6 1.38 -22.97 6.61
C GLY A 6 -0.01 -23.00 5.95
N ASP A 7 -0.69 -24.13 6.05
CA ASP A 7 -1.96 -24.39 5.33
C ASP A 7 -3.19 -23.73 5.96
N LYS A 8 -3.00 -22.93 7.01
CA LYS A 8 -4.13 -22.22 7.64
C LYS A 8 -4.53 -21.04 6.77
N LEU A 9 -5.67 -21.21 6.09
CA LEU A 9 -6.30 -20.21 5.24
C LEU A 9 -6.37 -18.82 5.90
N GLU A 10 -6.73 -18.76 7.19
CA GLU A 10 -6.80 -17.49 7.95
C GLU A 10 -5.47 -16.75 8.00
N HIS A 11 -4.34 -17.44 8.16
CA HIS A 11 -3.04 -16.78 8.22
C HIS A 11 -2.66 -16.19 6.86
N ARG A 12 -2.86 -16.96 5.79
CA ARG A 12 -2.61 -16.52 4.42
C ARG A 12 -3.48 -15.31 4.09
N ARG A 13 -4.79 -15.39 4.37
CA ARG A 13 -5.76 -14.31 4.19
C ARG A 13 -5.35 -13.04 4.92
N PHE A 14 -4.94 -13.16 6.18
CA PHE A 14 -4.49 -12.02 6.96
C PHE A 14 -3.27 -11.32 6.34
N ILE A 15 -2.25 -12.10 5.96
CA ILE A 15 -1.01 -11.58 5.37
C ILE A 15 -1.30 -10.89 4.03
N LEU A 16 -2.14 -11.50 3.20
CA LEU A 16 -2.53 -10.95 1.89
C LEU A 16 -3.30 -9.64 2.06
N LEU A 17 -4.28 -9.58 2.97
CA LEU A 17 -4.95 -8.31 3.30
C LEU A 17 -3.93 -7.26 3.74
N ALA A 18 -3.05 -7.58 4.69
CA ALA A 18 -2.09 -6.61 5.22
C ALA A 18 -1.15 -6.03 4.15
N VAL A 19 -0.69 -6.84 3.20
CA VAL A 19 0.30 -6.43 2.19
C VAL A 19 -0.32 -5.85 0.91
N PHE A 20 -1.57 -6.18 0.58
CA PHE A 20 -2.22 -5.75 -0.66
C PHE A 20 -3.35 -4.73 -0.49
N THR A 21 -3.79 -4.44 0.74
CA THR A 21 -4.79 -3.38 1.00
C THR A 21 -4.22 -2.24 1.84
N GLY A 22 -3.03 -2.44 2.41
CA GLY A 22 -2.44 -1.50 3.33
C GLY A 22 -3.26 -1.28 4.60
N MET A 23 -4.26 -2.11 4.94
CA MET A 23 -5.07 -1.93 6.13
C MET A 23 -4.25 -2.04 7.43
N ARG A 24 -4.67 -1.33 8.48
CA ARG A 24 -4.06 -1.45 9.82
C ARG A 24 -4.39 -2.82 10.40
N HIS A 25 -3.48 -3.37 11.21
CA HIS A 25 -3.68 -4.66 11.91
C HIS A 25 -5.05 -4.78 12.58
N GLN A 26 -5.49 -3.73 13.30
CA GLN A 26 -6.78 -3.70 13.99
C GLN A 26 -7.98 -3.58 13.04
N GLU A 27 -7.82 -2.95 11.87
CA GLU A 27 -8.88 -2.90 10.85
C GLU A 27 -9.08 -4.30 10.25
N ILE A 28 -7.98 -5.02 9.97
CA ILE A 28 -8.06 -6.39 9.44
C ILE A 28 -8.66 -7.35 10.47
N MET A 29 -8.20 -7.28 11.72
CA MET A 29 -8.72 -8.14 12.80
C MET A 29 -10.22 -7.97 13.06
N LYS A 30 -10.76 -6.78 12.77
CA LYS A 30 -12.16 -6.42 13.01
C LYS A 30 -12.97 -6.33 11.72
N LEU A 31 -12.41 -6.75 10.59
CA LEU A 31 -13.08 -6.70 9.30
C LEU A 31 -14.33 -7.58 9.33
N HIS A 32 -15.45 -7.00 8.96
CA HIS A 32 -16.75 -7.69 8.91
C HIS A 32 -17.18 -7.90 7.46
N TRP A 33 -17.97 -8.95 7.20
CA TRP A 33 -18.37 -9.29 5.82
C TRP A 33 -19.29 -8.26 5.16
N ASP A 34 -20.00 -7.43 5.94
CA ASP A 34 -20.78 -6.29 5.44
C ASP A 34 -19.89 -5.15 4.89
N GLU A 35 -18.62 -5.09 5.28
CA GLU A 35 -17.61 -4.18 4.75
C GLU A 35 -16.94 -4.72 3.48
N VAL A 36 -17.26 -5.95 3.04
CA VAL A 36 -16.62 -6.63 1.91
C VAL A 36 -17.61 -6.78 0.76
N ASP A 37 -17.48 -5.92 -0.25
CA ASP A 37 -18.25 -5.99 -1.49
C ASP A 37 -17.50 -6.86 -2.51
N MET A 38 -17.90 -8.13 -2.60
CA MET A 38 -17.25 -9.10 -3.48
C MET A 38 -17.57 -8.85 -4.96
N ASP A 39 -18.73 -8.26 -5.27
CA ASP A 39 -19.14 -7.99 -6.65
C ASP A 39 -18.35 -6.81 -7.22
N ARG A 40 -18.22 -5.74 -6.43
CA ARG A 40 -17.43 -4.55 -6.81
C ARG A 40 -15.94 -4.71 -6.53
N LYS A 41 -15.53 -5.78 -5.85
CA LYS A 41 -14.15 -6.03 -5.41
C LYS A 41 -13.60 -4.87 -4.58
N VAL A 42 -14.38 -4.37 -3.63
CA VAL A 42 -14.02 -3.25 -2.75
C VAL A 42 -14.25 -3.61 -1.28
N ILE A 43 -13.32 -3.22 -0.41
CA ILE A 43 -13.52 -3.20 1.04
C ILE A 43 -13.87 -1.77 1.46
N GLN A 44 -15.00 -1.60 2.15
CA GLN A 44 -15.51 -0.31 2.61
C GLN A 44 -15.37 -0.22 4.12
N LEU A 45 -14.35 0.50 4.60
CA LEU A 45 -14.15 0.69 6.02
C LEU A 45 -15.00 1.86 6.51
N SER A 46 -15.87 1.59 7.48
CA SER A 46 -16.72 2.61 8.11
C SER A 46 -15.93 3.45 9.13
N GLY A 47 -16.18 4.77 9.15
CA GLY A 47 -15.49 5.71 10.05
C GLY A 47 -15.65 5.36 11.53
N GLU A 48 -16.84 4.88 11.91
CA GLU A 48 -17.30 4.59 13.27
C GLU A 48 -16.43 3.56 14.03
N ARG A 49 -15.69 2.69 13.33
CA ARG A 49 -14.87 1.64 13.95
C ARG A 49 -13.37 1.90 13.91
N THR A 50 -12.92 2.97 13.24
CA THR A 50 -11.48 3.26 13.09
C THR A 50 -11.03 4.30 14.12
N LYS A 51 -9.88 4.07 14.77
CA LYS A 51 -9.29 4.96 15.79
C LYS A 51 -9.06 6.42 15.32
N ASN A 52 -9.22 6.69 14.02
CA ASN A 52 -8.94 7.98 13.38
C ASN A 52 -10.07 8.51 12.46
N ASN A 53 -11.23 7.85 12.39
CA ASN A 53 -12.41 8.33 11.66
C ASN A 53 -12.14 8.67 10.18
N SER A 54 -11.51 7.76 9.44
CA SER A 54 -11.24 7.93 8.00
C SER A 54 -11.95 6.85 7.19
N PRO A 55 -13.25 7.01 6.89
CA PRO A 55 -13.93 6.10 5.98
C PRO A 55 -13.19 6.08 4.65
N ARG A 56 -12.99 4.89 4.10
CA ARG A 56 -12.30 4.74 2.81
C ARG A 56 -12.69 3.46 2.10
N LYS A 57 -12.64 3.53 0.78
CA LYS A 57 -12.87 2.40 -0.12
C LYS A 57 -11.52 1.88 -0.59
N ILE A 58 -11.29 0.58 -0.43
CA ILE A 58 -10.03 -0.06 -0.77
C ILE A 58 -10.32 -1.10 -1.85
N PRO A 59 -9.91 -0.86 -3.11
CA PRO A 59 -9.98 -1.87 -4.16
C PRO A 59 -9.19 -3.11 -3.78
N MET A 60 -9.75 -4.30 -4.04
CA MET A 60 -9.09 -5.57 -3.76
C MET A 60 -8.13 -5.93 -4.89
N HIS A 61 -6.90 -6.27 -4.53
CA HIS A 61 -6.01 -7.02 -5.41
C HIS A 61 -6.57 -8.43 -5.66
N GLU A 62 -6.29 -9.04 -6.81
CA GLU A 62 -6.78 -10.38 -7.19
C GLU A 62 -6.51 -11.43 -6.11
N LEU A 63 -5.28 -11.50 -5.60
CA LEU A 63 -4.92 -12.40 -4.49
C LEU A 63 -5.74 -12.20 -3.21
N VAL A 64 -6.23 -10.98 -2.94
CA VAL A 64 -7.13 -10.69 -1.80
C VAL A 64 -8.53 -11.19 -2.10
N PHE A 65 -9.02 -10.94 -3.31
CA PHE A 65 -10.31 -11.44 -3.78
C PHE A 65 -10.38 -12.97 -3.72
N ASP A 66 -9.34 -13.65 -4.22
CA ASP A 66 -9.28 -15.12 -4.27
C ASP A 66 -9.34 -15.71 -2.86
N THR A 67 -8.51 -15.21 -1.93
CA THR A 67 -8.47 -15.75 -0.57
C THR A 67 -9.74 -15.47 0.24
N LEU A 68 -10.49 -14.41 -0.10
CA LEU A 68 -11.81 -14.14 0.49
C LEU A 68 -12.88 -15.04 -0.15
N SER A 69 -12.77 -15.31 -1.44
CA SER A 69 -13.67 -16.17 -2.21
C SER A 69 -13.69 -17.62 -1.71
N ASP A 70 -12.59 -18.10 -1.13
CA ASP A 70 -12.50 -19.40 -0.43
C ASP A 70 -13.54 -19.57 0.70
N THR A 71 -14.11 -18.47 1.21
CA THR A 71 -15.24 -18.55 2.15
C THR A 71 -16.55 -18.61 1.36
N PRO A 72 -17.35 -19.70 1.50
CA PRO A 72 -18.65 -19.80 0.84
C PRO A 72 -19.56 -18.63 1.22
N SER A 73 -20.39 -18.16 0.29
CA SER A 73 -21.30 -17.03 0.52
C SER A 73 -22.20 -17.23 1.74
N THR A 74 -22.67 -18.46 1.97
CA THR A 74 -23.48 -18.86 3.14
C THR A 74 -22.77 -18.70 4.48
N HIS A 75 -21.45 -18.54 4.49
CA HIS A 75 -20.64 -18.38 5.70
C HIS A 75 -20.09 -16.96 5.87
N ARG A 76 -20.45 -16.03 4.95
CA ARG A 76 -20.03 -14.62 4.94
C ARG A 76 -20.91 -13.76 5.85
N GLU A 77 -20.96 -14.14 7.12
CA GLU A 77 -21.64 -13.40 8.18
C GLU A 77 -20.66 -13.10 9.32
N GLY A 78 -20.89 -11.98 10.01
CA GLY A 78 -20.02 -11.61 11.12
C GLY A 78 -18.63 -11.15 10.67
N PHE A 79 -17.66 -11.35 11.56
CA PHE A 79 -16.25 -11.09 11.29
C PHE A 79 -15.67 -12.05 10.24
N VAL A 80 -14.84 -11.51 9.34
CA VAL A 80 -14.04 -12.29 8.39
C VAL A 80 -13.08 -13.23 9.11
N PHE A 81 -12.53 -12.79 10.24
CA PHE A 81 -11.68 -13.58 11.12
C PHE A 81 -12.44 -13.99 12.38
N LYS A 82 -13.02 -15.19 12.36
CA LYS A 82 -13.77 -15.72 13.49
C LYS A 82 -12.83 -16.17 14.61
N THR A 83 -13.15 -15.81 15.85
CA THR A 83 -12.46 -16.37 17.01
C THR A 83 -12.99 -17.77 17.29
N ARG A 84 -12.14 -18.68 17.79
CA ARG A 84 -12.65 -19.90 18.40
C ARG A 84 -13.36 -19.52 19.69
N VAL A 85 -14.67 -19.79 19.78
CA VAL A 85 -15.42 -19.64 21.02
C VAL A 85 -14.76 -20.52 22.07
N ARG A 86 -14.37 -19.94 23.21
CA ARG A 86 -13.90 -20.73 24.36
C ARG A 86 -15.08 -21.55 24.87
N LYS A 87 -14.88 -22.87 25.04
CA LYS A 87 -15.89 -23.80 25.58
C LYS A 87 -16.44 -23.37 26.97
N ASN A 88 -15.70 -22.54 27.72
CA ASN A 88 -16.05 -22.10 29.07
C ASN A 88 -16.26 -20.57 29.16
N ARG A 89 -16.83 -19.95 28.11
CA ARG A 89 -17.15 -18.53 28.16
C ARG A 89 -18.30 -18.32 29.16
N LYS A 90 -18.10 -17.50 30.19
CA LYS A 90 -19.20 -17.09 31.09
C LYS A 90 -20.12 -16.12 30.34
N ASP A 91 -21.41 -16.18 30.64
CA ASP A 91 -22.38 -15.20 30.12
C ASP A 91 -21.94 -13.78 30.49
N GLY A 92 -21.91 -12.89 29.49
CA GLY A 92 -21.44 -11.51 29.62
C GLY A 92 -19.95 -11.27 29.32
N GLU A 93 -19.12 -12.30 29.13
CA GLU A 93 -17.73 -12.08 28.69
C GLU A 93 -17.68 -11.54 27.26
N ALA A 94 -16.88 -10.50 26.99
CA ALA A 94 -16.67 -10.00 25.63
C ALA A 94 -16.14 -11.10 24.68
N PRO A 95 -16.51 -11.09 23.37
CA PRO A 95 -16.01 -12.09 22.44
C PRO A 95 -14.49 -12.06 22.40
N ALA A 96 -13.84 -13.24 22.48
CA ALA A 96 -12.40 -13.31 22.35
C ALA A 96 -11.98 -12.72 21.00
N GLN A 97 -11.15 -11.67 20.97
CA GLN A 97 -10.68 -11.14 19.69
C GLN A 97 -9.69 -12.13 19.05
N TRP A 98 -9.82 -12.38 17.75
CA TRP A 98 -8.87 -13.22 17.03
C TRP A 98 -7.46 -12.60 17.12
N ASN A 99 -6.49 -13.29 17.73
CA ASN A 99 -5.16 -12.74 18.00
C ASN A 99 -4.10 -13.32 17.06
N PHE A 100 -3.69 -12.52 16.07
CA PHE A 100 -2.64 -12.90 15.11
C PHE A 100 -1.22 -12.73 15.65
N THR A 101 -0.97 -11.83 16.59
CA THR A 101 0.39 -11.44 17.02
C THR A 101 1.25 -12.65 17.42
N ARG A 102 0.71 -13.54 18.26
CA ARG A 102 1.41 -14.77 18.67
C ARG A 102 1.68 -15.75 17.51
N ARG A 103 0.86 -15.71 16.47
CA ARG A 103 0.98 -16.58 15.31
C ARG A 103 1.98 -15.99 14.33
N TRP A 104 1.97 -14.67 14.19
CA TRP A 104 2.91 -13.91 13.40
C TRP A 104 4.36 -14.17 13.83
N GLU A 105 4.65 -14.16 15.14
CA GLU A 105 5.99 -14.47 15.67
C GLU A 105 6.52 -15.80 15.14
N LYS A 106 5.71 -16.87 15.21
CA LYS A 106 6.10 -18.18 14.69
C LYS A 106 6.19 -18.23 13.16
N ILE A 107 5.40 -17.42 12.45
CA ILE A 107 5.43 -17.35 10.98
C ILE A 107 6.71 -16.65 10.52
N ARG A 108 7.05 -15.52 11.12
CA ARG A 108 8.22 -14.73 10.75
C ARG A 108 9.53 -15.44 11.11
N GLU A 109 9.57 -16.18 12.23
CA GLU A 109 10.71 -17.03 12.60
C GLU A 109 10.95 -18.13 11.55
N ARG A 110 9.90 -18.88 11.19
CA ARG A 110 9.97 -19.91 10.13
C ARG A 110 10.30 -19.33 8.76
N ALA A 111 9.95 -18.07 8.51
CA ALA A 111 10.29 -17.37 7.29
C ALA A 111 11.74 -16.83 7.26
N GLY A 112 12.51 -17.00 8.34
CA GLY A 112 13.86 -16.42 8.46
C GLY A 112 13.87 -14.89 8.62
N MET A 113 12.76 -14.31 9.09
CA MET A 113 12.55 -12.86 9.21
C MET A 113 12.12 -12.45 10.63
N PRO A 114 12.91 -12.76 11.68
CA PRO A 114 12.48 -12.59 13.08
C PRO A 114 12.20 -11.13 13.47
N THR A 115 12.80 -10.16 12.78
CA THR A 115 12.63 -8.72 13.07
C THR A 115 11.40 -8.12 12.40
N LEU A 116 10.78 -8.82 11.44
CA LEU A 116 9.65 -8.28 10.69
C LEU A 116 8.40 -8.15 11.56
N ARG A 117 7.82 -6.96 11.57
CA ARG A 117 6.61 -6.61 12.32
C ARG A 117 5.40 -6.71 11.39
N ILE A 118 4.22 -6.95 11.95
CA ILE A 118 2.96 -6.98 11.18
C ILE A 118 2.76 -5.65 10.44
N HIS A 119 3.12 -4.52 11.07
CA HIS A 119 2.97 -3.20 10.47
C HIS A 119 3.87 -2.99 9.24
N ASP A 120 4.97 -3.75 9.13
CA ASP A 120 5.87 -3.67 7.99
C ASP A 120 5.22 -4.20 6.71
N LEU A 121 4.21 -5.09 6.82
CA LEU A 121 3.40 -5.52 5.68
C LEU A 121 2.63 -4.35 5.06
N ARG A 122 2.04 -3.51 5.90
CA ARG A 122 1.38 -2.27 5.46
C ARG A 122 2.39 -1.26 4.90
N HIS A 123 3.59 -1.18 5.46
CA HIS A 123 4.66 -0.36 4.89
C HIS A 123 5.09 -0.86 3.51
N THR A 124 5.11 -2.18 3.31
CA THR A 124 5.43 -2.80 2.01
C THR A 124 4.43 -2.38 0.93
N PHE A 125 3.13 -2.35 1.25
CA PHE A 125 2.09 -1.84 0.35
C PHE A 125 2.38 -0.41 -0.13
N ALA A 126 2.64 0.51 0.81
CA ALA A 126 2.93 1.91 0.48
C ALA A 126 4.21 2.05 -0.36
N SER A 127 5.26 1.30 -0.02
CA SER A 127 6.51 1.27 -0.79
C SER A 127 6.30 0.76 -2.21
N TRP A 128 5.49 -0.28 -2.43
CA TRP A 128 5.18 -0.79 -3.77
C TRP A 128 4.39 0.20 -4.61
N LEU A 129 3.38 0.87 -4.04
CA LEU A 129 2.65 1.92 -4.75
C LEU A 129 3.57 3.07 -5.16
N LYS A 130 4.45 3.52 -4.25
CA LYS A 130 5.42 4.57 -4.55
C LYS A 130 6.41 4.13 -5.63
N GLN A 131 6.91 2.90 -5.57
CA GLN A 131 7.77 2.32 -6.62
C GLN A 131 7.07 2.12 -7.96
N SER A 132 5.73 2.08 -7.96
CA SER A 132 4.88 2.01 -9.16
C SER A 132 4.45 3.40 -9.64
N ASP A 133 5.03 4.45 -9.06
CA ASP A 133 4.79 5.85 -9.41
C ASP A 133 3.33 6.31 -9.28
N VAL A 134 2.64 5.73 -8.30
CA VAL A 134 1.30 6.16 -7.89
C VAL A 134 1.40 7.52 -7.19
N ALA A 135 0.48 8.42 -7.52
CA ALA A 135 0.41 9.74 -6.92
C ALA A 135 0.32 9.66 -5.39
N GLU A 136 1.05 10.55 -4.70
CA GLU A 136 1.13 10.54 -3.24
C GLU A 136 -0.23 10.74 -2.58
N SER A 137 -1.11 11.55 -3.16
CA SER A 137 -2.50 11.74 -2.74
C SER A 137 -3.29 10.43 -2.74
N THR A 138 -3.17 9.63 -3.80
CA THR A 138 -3.81 8.31 -3.89
C THR A 138 -3.25 7.33 -2.86
N ILE A 139 -1.92 7.34 -2.62
CA ILE A 139 -1.30 6.53 -1.57
C ILE A 139 -1.85 6.94 -0.19
N MET A 140 -1.96 8.24 0.08
CA MET A 140 -2.52 8.78 1.31
C MET A 140 -3.95 8.33 1.53
N GLU A 141 -4.78 8.37 0.49
CA GLU A 141 -6.18 7.94 0.52
C GLU A 141 -6.30 6.44 0.85
N LEU A 142 -5.59 5.58 0.11
CA LEU A 142 -5.61 4.12 0.32
C LEU A 142 -5.12 3.75 1.73
N MET A 143 -4.05 4.42 2.18
CA MET A 143 -3.49 4.21 3.51
C MET A 143 -4.38 4.82 4.61
N GLY A 144 -5.20 5.83 4.32
CA GLY A 144 -5.87 6.63 5.35
C GLY A 144 -4.86 7.42 6.19
N HIS A 145 -3.91 8.09 5.54
CA HIS A 145 -2.97 9.03 6.15
C HIS A 145 -3.58 10.43 6.17
N LYS A 146 -3.51 11.11 7.32
CA LYS A 146 -4.06 12.47 7.48
C LYS A 146 -3.09 13.56 7.07
N THR A 147 -1.79 13.28 7.14
CA THR A 147 -0.73 14.25 6.82
C THR A 147 0.25 13.65 5.83
N ARG A 148 0.86 14.51 5.03
CA ARG A 148 1.89 14.13 4.07
C ARG A 148 3.10 13.48 4.74
N SER A 149 3.48 13.99 5.92
CA SER A 149 4.57 13.45 6.74
C SER A 149 4.44 11.95 7.08
N MET A 150 3.22 11.41 7.13
CA MET A 150 3.00 9.97 7.32
C MET A 150 3.39 9.13 6.09
N THR A 151 3.31 9.73 4.91
CA THR A 151 3.66 9.12 3.61
C THR A 151 5.10 9.40 3.21
N GLU A 152 5.68 10.52 3.63
CA GLU A 152 7.07 10.89 3.35
C GLU A 152 8.09 9.84 3.81
N ARG A 153 7.76 9.01 4.80
CA ARG A 153 8.59 7.87 5.22
C ARG A 153 8.92 6.89 4.08
N TYR A 154 8.08 6.82 3.04
CA TYR A 154 8.30 5.93 1.87
C TYR A 154 8.95 6.64 0.68
N SER A 155 9.30 7.93 0.81
CA SER A 155 9.88 8.76 -0.26
C SER A 155 11.36 8.50 -0.53
N HIS A 156 11.89 7.33 -0.14
CA HIS A 156 13.24 6.94 -0.54
C HIS A 156 13.21 6.56 -2.03
N ASP A 157 13.48 7.57 -2.86
CA ASP A 157 13.60 7.37 -4.30
C ASP A 157 14.78 6.46 -4.59
N SER A 158 14.47 5.19 -4.86
CA SER A 158 15.47 4.27 -5.39
C SER A 158 16.02 4.82 -6.70
N THR A 159 17.28 4.54 -7.04
CA THR A 159 17.87 4.88 -8.34
C THR A 159 17.00 4.43 -9.52
N LYS A 160 16.23 3.36 -9.34
CA LYS A 160 15.25 2.86 -10.33
C LYS A 160 14.02 3.76 -10.47
N SER A 161 13.55 4.37 -9.38
CA SER A 161 12.48 5.39 -9.41
C SER A 161 12.96 6.65 -10.10
N LEU A 162 14.15 7.16 -9.75
CA LEU A 162 14.75 8.34 -10.40
C LEU A 162 14.95 8.13 -11.91
N ARG A 163 15.48 6.97 -12.32
CA ARG A 163 15.64 6.64 -13.75
C ARG A 163 14.31 6.61 -14.49
N ARG A 164 13.24 6.08 -13.89
CA ARG A 164 11.90 6.07 -14.50
C ARG A 164 11.31 7.48 -14.60
N ALA A 165 11.49 8.31 -13.58
CA ALA A 165 11.04 9.70 -13.60
C ALA A 165 11.72 10.49 -14.73
N VAL A 166 13.04 10.33 -14.91
CA VAL A 166 13.76 10.95 -16.03
C VAL A 166 13.29 10.38 -17.38
N ALA A 167 13.04 9.07 -17.47
CA ALA A 167 12.56 8.43 -18.70
C ALA A 167 11.14 8.83 -19.12
N LYS A 168 10.33 9.40 -18.22
CA LYS A 168 9.01 9.98 -18.56
C LYS A 168 9.12 11.32 -19.31
N ILE A 169 10.29 11.95 -19.31
CA ILE A 169 10.56 13.12 -20.14
C ILE A 169 10.75 12.61 -21.57
N ASP A 170 9.64 12.52 -22.31
CA ASP A 170 9.66 12.05 -23.69
C ASP A 170 10.33 13.09 -24.62
N ARG A 171 11.02 12.59 -25.65
CA ARG A 171 11.70 13.43 -26.66
C ARG A 171 10.69 14.20 -27.51
N ASN A 172 9.44 13.72 -27.62
CA ASN A 172 8.37 14.44 -28.32
C ASN A 172 7.80 15.63 -27.53
N THR A 173 7.83 15.58 -26.19
CA THR A 173 7.47 16.76 -25.36
C THR A 173 8.41 17.93 -25.64
N LEU A 174 9.65 17.62 -26.05
CA LEU A 174 10.66 18.60 -26.43
C LEU A 174 10.46 19.14 -27.86
N SER A 175 9.83 18.44 -28.81
CA SER A 175 9.64 19.01 -30.16
C SER A 175 8.60 20.14 -30.18
N ASP A 176 7.57 20.02 -29.34
CA ASP A 176 6.46 20.99 -29.32
C ASP A 176 6.75 22.24 -28.49
N THR A 177 7.74 22.20 -27.59
CA THR A 177 8.14 23.35 -26.76
C THR A 177 9.51 23.94 -27.10
N LEU A 178 10.43 23.18 -27.71
CA LEU A 178 11.76 23.70 -28.06
C LEU A 178 11.78 24.48 -29.39
N HIS A 179 10.72 24.43 -30.20
CA HIS A 179 10.77 25.03 -31.54
C HIS A 179 10.74 26.57 -31.52
N ASP A 180 10.11 27.19 -30.51
CA ASP A 180 9.98 28.66 -30.46
C ASP A 180 10.97 29.34 -29.50
N ASP A 181 11.29 28.76 -28.33
CA ASP A 181 12.00 29.50 -27.28
C ASP A 181 13.49 29.15 -27.13
N PHE A 182 13.89 27.94 -27.55
CA PHE A 182 15.25 27.42 -27.28
C PHE A 182 16.27 27.79 -28.36
N ARG A 183 15.82 28.05 -29.59
CA ARG A 183 16.70 28.40 -30.71
C ARG A 183 17.30 29.81 -30.56
N ASP A 184 16.56 30.72 -29.94
CA ASP A 184 17.01 32.10 -29.72
C ASP A 184 17.99 32.21 -28.55
N ARG A 185 17.81 31.40 -27.50
CA ARG A 185 18.75 31.37 -26.36
C ARG A 185 20.11 30.76 -26.72
N LEU A 186 20.16 29.77 -27.60
CA LEU A 186 21.43 29.16 -28.05
C LEU A 186 22.17 29.98 -29.12
N LYS A 187 21.48 30.89 -29.84
CA LYS A 187 22.13 31.84 -30.76
C LYS A 187 22.81 33.00 -30.01
N CYS A 188 22.28 33.41 -28.87
CA CYS A 188 22.83 34.53 -28.09
C CYS A 188 24.19 34.20 -27.44
N ASP A 189 24.46 32.93 -27.15
CA ASP A 189 25.67 32.49 -26.43
C ASP A 189 26.86 32.11 -27.36
N ARG A 190 26.64 32.15 -28.69
CA ARG A 190 27.67 31.86 -29.69
C ARG A 190 28.26 33.12 -30.34
N LEU A 191 27.71 34.30 -30.08
CA LEU A 191 28.18 35.58 -30.63
C LEU A 191 29.08 36.40 -29.68
N SER A 192 29.33 35.98 -28.43
CA SER A 192 30.21 36.73 -27.50
C SER A 192 31.66 36.22 -27.40
N ARG A 193 32.07 35.21 -28.19
CA ARG A 193 33.42 34.62 -28.15
C ARG A 193 34.33 34.95 -29.34
N HIS A 194 34.18 36.13 -29.96
CA HIS A 194 35.04 36.53 -31.09
C HIS A 194 35.53 37.99 -31.13
N LEU A 195 35.66 38.67 -29.98
CA LEU A 195 36.32 39.99 -29.92
C LEU A 195 37.17 40.19 -28.64
N ALA A 196 38.10 39.27 -28.37
CA ALA A 196 39.15 39.48 -27.37
C ALA A 196 40.49 38.98 -27.92
N GLY A 197 41.12 39.80 -28.77
CA GLY A 197 42.41 39.48 -29.38
C GLY A 197 42.90 40.55 -30.32
N CYS A 198 43.05 41.80 -29.86
CA CYS A 198 43.78 42.83 -30.58
C CYS A 198 44.82 43.46 -29.65
N LYS A 199 46.08 43.10 -29.85
CA LYS A 199 47.26 43.83 -29.34
C LYS A 199 47.56 44.96 -30.32
N ILE A 200 47.76 46.17 -29.82
CA ILE A 200 48.74 47.14 -30.34
C ILE A 200 49.69 47.41 -29.17
#